data_AF-A0A972AJ20-F1
#
_entry.id   AF-A0A972AJ20-F1
#
_cell.length_a   1.000
_cell.length_b   1.000
_cell.length_c   1.000
_cell.angle_alpha   90.00
_cell.angle_beta   90.00
_cell.angle_gamma   90.00
#
_symmetry.space_group_name_H-M   'P 1'
#
loop_
_entity.id
_entity.type
_entity.pdbx_description
1 polymer ?
#
loop_
_entity_poly.entity_id
_entity_poly.type
_entity_poly.pdbx_seq_one_letter_code
_entity_poly.pdbx_strand_id
1 'polypeptide(L)'
;MDREKLISKLNWFFNLELNQVDLYTSQSRHSRDPYVKIAFERIAYIEQQHVDNIADKIKELGGKPSKIGDVLAPILGGAAGTVISAAGLSNVLRANILIEKKAMKDYKALIHSLKRTYGDIELVRLLQNNLFDEDLHTAWFQRKLASIKNK
;
A
#
# COMPACT_ATOMS: atom_id res chain seq x y z
N MET A 1 18.15 11.05 -11.25
CA MET A 1 16.76 11.50 -11.33
C MET A 1 16.74 12.94 -10.81
N ASP A 2 16.08 13.85 -11.52
CA ASP A 2 15.89 15.23 -11.04
C ASP A 2 14.78 15.32 -9.99
N ARG A 3 14.69 16.48 -9.33
CA ARG A 3 13.77 16.74 -8.23
C ARG A 3 12.30 16.65 -8.65
N GLU A 4 11.93 17.21 -9.80
CA GLU A 4 10.53 17.20 -10.26
C GLU A 4 10.06 15.77 -10.55
N LYS A 5 10.92 14.97 -11.18
CA LYS A 5 10.66 13.55 -11.42
C LYS A 5 10.57 12.75 -10.11
N LEU A 6 11.38 13.09 -9.11
CA LEU A 6 11.26 12.49 -7.78
C LEU A 6 9.93 12.86 -7.11
N ILE A 7 9.55 14.14 -7.10
CA ILE A 7 8.27 14.60 -6.54
C ILE A 7 7.08 13.92 -7.23
N SER A 8 7.13 13.77 -8.55
CA SER A 8 6.10 13.04 -9.31
C SER A 8 6.02 11.56 -8.88
N LYS A 9 7.17 10.90 -8.68
CA LYS A 9 7.21 9.52 -8.18
C LYS A 9 6.71 9.40 -6.75
N LEU A 10 7.06 10.33 -5.87
CA LEU A 10 6.54 10.32 -4.50
C LEU A 10 5.03 10.57 -4.48
N ASN A 11 4.50 11.43 -5.34
CA ASN A 11 3.05 11.60 -5.49
C ASN A 11 2.35 10.32 -6.00
N TRP A 12 3.02 9.52 -6.83
CA TRP A 12 2.50 8.20 -7.19
C TRP A 12 2.33 7.30 -5.95
N PHE A 13 3.35 7.20 -5.09
CA PHE A 13 3.25 6.41 -3.86
C PHE A 13 2.22 6.99 -2.88
N PHE A 14 2.22 8.32 -2.68
CA PHE A 14 1.23 8.98 -1.85
C PHE A 14 -0.21 8.59 -2.21
N ASN A 15 -0.53 8.53 -3.51
CA ASN A 15 -1.84 8.12 -3.97
C ASN A 15 -2.09 6.62 -3.85
N LEU A 16 -1.05 5.81 -4.08
CA LEU A 16 -1.15 4.36 -3.85
C LEU A 16 -1.52 4.08 -2.40
N GLU A 17 -0.76 4.61 -1.44
CA GLU A 17 -1.00 4.37 -0.01
C GLU A 17 -2.32 4.96 0.46
N LEU A 18 -2.72 6.13 -0.05
CA LEU A 18 -4.02 6.70 0.28
C LEU A 18 -5.17 5.78 -0.13
N ASN A 19 -5.08 5.16 -1.31
CA ASN A 19 -6.09 4.18 -1.75
C ASN A 19 -5.99 2.87 -0.96
N GLN A 20 -4.80 2.46 -0.49
CA GLN A 20 -4.65 1.30 0.41
C GLN A 20 -5.29 1.55 1.78
N VAL A 21 -5.12 2.74 2.36
CA VAL A 21 -5.82 3.16 3.60
C VAL A 21 -7.33 3.02 3.46
N ASP A 22 -7.89 3.60 2.39
CA ASP A 22 -9.33 3.56 2.13
C ASP A 22 -9.82 2.12 1.93
N LEU A 23 -9.07 1.32 1.17
CA LEU A 23 -9.37 -0.08 0.90
C LEU A 23 -9.40 -0.91 2.18
N TYR A 24 -8.33 -0.89 2.97
CA TYR A 24 -8.22 -1.73 4.17
C TYR A 24 -9.17 -1.26 5.28
N THR A 25 -9.42 0.04 5.38
CA THR A 25 -10.47 0.57 6.25
C THR A 25 -11.86 0.05 5.85
N SER A 26 -12.17 0.06 4.54
CA SER A 26 -13.42 -0.51 4.02
C SER A 26 -13.51 -2.01 4.30
N GLN A 27 -12.46 -2.78 4.02
CA GLN A 27 -12.45 -4.24 4.21
C GLN A 27 -12.58 -4.63 5.68
N SER A 28 -11.98 -3.86 6.61
CA SER A 28 -12.21 -4.04 8.05
C SER A 28 -13.70 -3.94 8.40
N ARG A 29 -14.37 -2.86 7.97
CA ARG A 29 -15.79 -2.61 8.28
C ARG A 29 -16.71 -3.71 7.74
N HIS A 30 -16.32 -4.35 6.65
CA HIS A 30 -17.10 -5.37 5.95
C HIS A 30 -16.71 -6.81 6.28
N SER A 31 -15.68 -7.02 7.11
CA SER A 31 -15.25 -8.35 7.57
C SER A 31 -16.15 -8.88 8.69
N ARG A 32 -16.58 -10.14 8.56
CA ARG A 32 -17.30 -10.87 9.62
C ARG A 32 -16.37 -11.65 10.55
N ASP A 33 -15.11 -11.85 10.19
CA ASP A 33 -14.09 -12.50 11.04
C ASP A 33 -13.43 -11.42 11.93
N PRO A 34 -13.55 -11.50 13.27
CA PRO A 34 -13.03 -10.47 14.18
C PRO A 34 -11.52 -10.27 14.08
N TYR A 35 -10.75 -11.35 13.86
CA TYR A 35 -9.31 -11.25 13.76
C TYR A 35 -8.88 -10.65 12.42
N VAL A 36 -9.59 -11.00 11.33
CA VAL A 36 -9.36 -10.39 10.01
C VAL A 36 -9.70 -8.90 10.03
N LYS A 37 -10.76 -8.51 10.75
CA LYS A 37 -11.13 -7.11 10.95
C LYS A 37 -9.97 -6.34 11.59
N ILE A 38 -9.45 -6.82 12.72
CA ILE A 38 -8.32 -6.20 13.43
C ILE A 38 -7.07 -6.14 12.54
N ALA A 39 -6.81 -7.19 11.75
CA ALA A 39 -5.68 -7.19 10.84
C ALA A 39 -5.78 -6.08 9.78
N PHE A 40 -6.95 -5.92 9.13
CA PHE A 40 -7.16 -4.83 8.18
C PHE A 40 -7.09 -3.44 8.83
N GLU A 41 -7.60 -3.28 10.06
CA GLU A 41 -7.44 -2.02 10.82
C GLU A 41 -5.96 -1.71 11.08
N ARG A 42 -5.17 -2.73 11.45
CA ARG A 42 -3.75 -2.56 11.72
C ARG A 42 -2.96 -2.22 10.47
N ILE A 43 -3.28 -2.87 9.34
CA ILE A 43 -2.65 -2.58 8.05
C ILE A 43 -3.02 -1.15 7.62
N ALA A 44 -4.31 -0.77 7.64
CA ALA A 44 -4.74 0.59 7.31
C ALA A 44 -4.05 1.66 8.16
N TYR A 45 -3.82 1.38 9.45
CA TYR A 45 -3.06 2.27 10.33
C TYR A 45 -1.60 2.45 9.88
N ILE A 46 -0.94 1.38 9.45
CA ILE A 46 0.45 1.42 8.93
C ILE A 46 0.50 2.19 7.61
N GLU A 47 -0.43 1.90 6.68
CA GLU A 47 -0.54 2.62 5.40
C GLU A 47 -0.72 4.12 5.60
N GLN A 48 -1.49 4.54 6.61
CA GLN A 48 -1.66 5.96 6.92
C GLN A 48 -0.33 6.61 7.33
N GLN A 49 0.53 5.88 8.06
CA GLN A 49 1.87 6.38 8.38
C GLN A 49 2.72 6.55 7.12
N HIS A 50 2.58 5.64 6.14
CA HIS A 50 3.28 5.79 4.86
C HIS A 50 2.79 7.04 4.10
N VAL A 51 1.47 7.26 4.03
CA VAL A 51 0.85 8.46 3.45
C VAL A 51 1.44 9.73 4.07
N ASP A 52 1.46 9.80 5.40
CA ASP A 52 1.92 10.98 6.13
C ASP A 52 3.41 11.24 5.89
N ASN A 53 4.24 10.20 5.99
CA ASN A 53 5.68 10.27 5.78
C ASN A 53 6.05 10.70 4.35
N ILE A 54 5.35 10.16 3.34
CA ILE A 54 5.57 10.52 1.94
C ILE A 54 5.11 11.96 1.67
N ALA A 55 3.97 12.36 2.23
CA ALA A 55 3.45 13.71 2.10
C ALA A 55 4.44 14.75 2.65
N ASP A 56 5.04 14.47 3.81
CA ASP A 56 6.03 15.36 4.41
C ASP A 56 7.31 15.42 3.57
N LYS A 57 7.80 14.29 3.06
CA LYS A 57 8.94 14.29 2.15
C LYS A 57 8.68 15.06 0.85
N ILE A 58 7.46 15.00 0.31
CA ILE A 58 7.07 15.82 -0.86
C ILE A 58 7.16 17.32 -0.54
N LYS A 59 6.67 17.74 0.65
CA LYS A 59 6.72 19.14 1.09
C LYS A 59 8.16 19.61 1.30
N GLU A 60 9.01 18.79 1.91
CA GLU A 60 10.44 19.07 2.11
C GLU A 60 11.18 19.32 0.79
N LEU A 61 10.80 18.61 -0.27
CA LEU A 61 11.34 18.80 -1.62
C LEU A 61 10.75 20.03 -2.34
N GLY A 62 9.87 20.79 -1.70
CA GLY A 62 9.19 21.96 -2.28
C GLY A 62 7.97 21.61 -3.15
N GLY A 63 7.54 20.35 -3.16
CA GLY A 63 6.35 19.89 -3.86
C GLY A 63 5.07 20.04 -3.04
N LYS A 64 3.94 19.65 -3.64
CA LYS A 64 2.65 19.54 -2.95
C LYS A 64 2.09 18.13 -3.11
N PRO A 65 1.70 17.44 -2.03
CA PRO A 65 0.97 16.18 -2.12
C PRO A 65 -0.34 16.42 -2.89
N SER A 66 -0.54 15.72 -3.99
CA SER A 66 -1.72 15.86 -4.83
C SER A 66 -2.51 14.55 -4.87
N LYS A 67 -3.81 14.64 -4.60
CA LYS A 67 -4.71 13.50 -4.77
C LYS A 67 -5.03 13.34 -6.25
N ILE A 68 -4.69 12.18 -6.77
CA ILE A 68 -5.13 11.67 -8.06
C ILE A 68 -6.25 10.67 -7.74
N GLY A 69 -7.19 10.45 -8.66
CA GLY A 69 -8.32 9.54 -8.45
C GLY A 69 -7.88 8.09 -8.14
N ASP A 70 -8.84 7.16 -8.10
CA ASP A 70 -8.58 5.76 -7.73
C ASP A 70 -7.50 5.10 -8.62
N VAL A 71 -6.32 4.87 -8.04
CA VAL A 71 -5.17 4.22 -8.73
C VAL A 71 -5.19 2.70 -8.63
N LEU A 72 -6.09 2.14 -7.81
CA LEU A 72 -6.28 0.70 -7.62
C LEU A 72 -7.38 0.13 -8.52
N ALA A 73 -8.19 0.99 -9.15
CA ALA A 73 -9.25 0.57 -10.08
C ALA A 73 -8.83 -0.50 -11.10
N PRO A 74 -7.62 -0.46 -11.72
CA PRO A 74 -7.18 -1.51 -12.64
C PRO A 74 -6.98 -2.89 -12.00
N ILE A 75 -6.77 -2.96 -10.68
CA ILE A 75 -6.55 -4.20 -9.92
C ILE A 75 -7.86 -4.69 -9.30
N LEU A 76 -8.63 -3.78 -8.71
CA LEU A 76 -9.84 -4.12 -7.94
C LEU A 76 -11.11 -4.16 -8.78
N GLY A 77 -11.16 -3.41 -9.89
CA GLY A 77 -12.43 -2.96 -10.46
C GLY A 77 -13.22 -2.12 -9.44
N GLY A 78 -14.52 -1.88 -9.69
CA GLY A 78 -15.38 -1.09 -8.79
C GLY A 78 -15.80 -1.78 -7.47
N ALA A 79 -15.08 -2.82 -7.02
CA ALA A 79 -15.55 -3.76 -6.00
C ALA A 79 -15.13 -3.45 -4.54
N ALA A 80 -14.51 -2.29 -4.27
CA ALA A 80 -13.92 -1.95 -2.96
C ALA A 80 -14.91 -1.88 -1.76
N GLY A 81 -16.23 -1.88 -2.01
CA GLY A 81 -17.27 -1.65 -0.99
C GLY A 81 -18.21 -2.83 -0.68
N THR A 82 -17.86 -4.08 -1.02
CA THR A 82 -18.77 -5.22 -0.84
C THR A 82 -18.56 -5.96 0.48
N VAL A 83 -19.64 -6.48 1.07
CA VAL A 83 -19.62 -7.30 2.30
C VAL A 83 -18.78 -8.57 2.09
N ILE A 84 -17.82 -8.84 2.99
CA ILE A 84 -16.88 -9.95 2.84
C ILE A 84 -17.44 -11.23 3.50
N SER A 85 -17.92 -12.17 2.66
CA SER A 85 -18.20 -13.55 3.09
C SER A 85 -16.92 -14.39 3.13
N ALA A 86 -16.94 -15.62 3.66
CA ALA A 86 -15.76 -16.49 3.65
C ALA A 86 -15.25 -16.81 2.22
N ALA A 87 -16.19 -17.08 1.29
CA ALA A 87 -15.87 -17.24 -0.14
C ALA A 87 -15.33 -15.93 -0.74
N GLY A 88 -15.87 -14.78 -0.32
CA GLY A 88 -15.39 -13.46 -0.71
C GLY A 88 -14.00 -13.12 -0.16
N LEU A 89 -13.68 -13.55 1.07
CA LEU A 89 -12.42 -13.25 1.74
C LEU A 89 -11.23 -13.81 0.97
N SER A 90 -11.35 -15.01 0.40
CA SER A 90 -10.27 -15.57 -0.44
C SER A 90 -9.98 -14.71 -1.67
N ASN A 91 -11.00 -14.10 -2.27
CA ASN A 91 -10.84 -13.20 -3.43
C ASN A 91 -10.24 -11.86 -3.00
N VAL A 92 -10.72 -11.30 -1.88
CA VAL A 92 -10.17 -10.08 -1.27
C VAL A 92 -8.68 -10.25 -0.97
N LEU A 93 -8.28 -11.33 -0.30
CA LEU A 93 -6.88 -11.59 0.02
C LEU A 93 -6.01 -11.75 -1.24
N ARG A 94 -6.51 -12.39 -2.30
CA ARG A 94 -5.79 -12.47 -3.58
C ARG A 94 -5.60 -11.11 -4.23
N ALA A 95 -6.63 -10.26 -4.21
CA ALA A 95 -6.56 -8.91 -4.75
C ALA A 95 -5.55 -8.06 -3.96
N ASN A 96 -5.61 -8.10 -2.64
CA ASN A 96 -4.65 -7.39 -1.78
C ASN A 96 -3.21 -7.86 -2.06
N ILE A 97 -2.95 -9.17 -2.20
CA ILE A 97 -1.63 -9.68 -2.58
C ILE A 97 -1.14 -9.09 -3.91
N LEU A 98 -2.01 -8.85 -4.88
CA LEU A 98 -1.63 -8.23 -6.15
C LEU A 98 -1.30 -6.74 -5.99
N ILE A 99 -2.07 -6.03 -5.17
CA ILE A 99 -1.83 -4.62 -4.83
C ILE A 99 -0.47 -4.48 -4.14
N GLU A 100 -0.24 -5.25 -3.08
CA GLU A 100 1.00 -5.21 -2.31
C GLU A 100 2.22 -5.55 -3.17
N LYS A 101 2.14 -6.61 -3.98
CA LYS A 101 3.22 -6.95 -4.92
C LYS A 101 3.51 -5.85 -5.92
N LYS A 102 2.49 -5.09 -6.33
CA LYS A 102 2.67 -3.93 -7.19
C LYS A 102 3.35 -2.79 -6.42
N ALA A 103 2.92 -2.47 -5.21
CA ALA A 103 3.56 -1.48 -4.34
C ALA A 103 5.04 -1.82 -4.13
N MET A 104 5.34 -3.06 -3.73
CA MET A 104 6.71 -3.56 -3.56
C MET A 104 7.56 -3.42 -4.83
N LYS A 105 6.99 -3.74 -6.01
CA LYS A 105 7.69 -3.60 -7.29
C LYS A 105 8.05 -2.13 -7.56
N ASP A 106 7.10 -1.23 -7.34
CA ASP A 106 7.31 0.20 -7.54
C ASP A 106 8.35 0.73 -6.55
N TYR A 107 8.26 0.38 -5.26
CA TYR A 107 9.22 0.77 -4.22
C TYR A 107 10.64 0.33 -4.58
N LYS A 108 10.83 -0.94 -4.95
CA LYS A 108 12.12 -1.48 -5.39
C LYS A 108 12.69 -0.69 -6.57
N ALA A 109 11.85 -0.33 -7.54
CA ALA A 109 12.27 0.45 -8.70
C ALA A 109 12.72 1.87 -8.31
N LEU A 110 11.96 2.56 -7.45
CA LEU A 110 12.34 3.89 -6.96
C LEU A 110 13.63 3.86 -6.15
N ILE A 111 13.74 2.96 -5.17
CA ILE A 111 14.95 2.79 -4.35
C ILE A 111 16.17 2.52 -5.21
N HIS A 112 16.06 1.64 -6.21
CA HIS A 112 17.16 1.35 -7.14
C HIS A 112 17.58 2.59 -7.93
N SER A 113 16.61 3.40 -8.38
CA SER A 113 16.89 4.65 -9.11
C SER A 113 17.56 5.71 -8.24
N LEU A 114 17.18 5.81 -6.96
CA LEU A 114 17.73 6.77 -6.02
C LEU A 114 19.19 6.45 -5.67
N LYS A 115 19.51 5.18 -5.38
CA LYS A 115 20.89 4.75 -5.09
C LYS A 115 21.91 5.09 -6.18
N ARG A 116 21.45 5.31 -7.42
CA ARG A 116 22.31 5.65 -8.57
C ARG A 116 22.46 7.15 -8.80
N THR A 117 21.63 7.99 -8.20
CA THR A 117 21.60 9.42 -8.53
C THR A 117 21.38 10.38 -7.36
N TYR A 118 21.00 9.91 -6.19
CA TYR A 118 20.66 10.73 -5.03
C TYR A 118 21.30 10.11 -3.77
N GLY A 119 22.10 10.91 -3.06
CA GLY A 119 22.74 10.53 -1.80
C GLY A 119 21.84 10.68 -0.56
N ASP A 120 20.52 10.79 -0.75
CA ASP A 120 19.57 10.98 0.35
C ASP A 120 19.28 9.64 1.05
N ILE A 121 20.15 9.32 2.01
CA ILE A 121 20.10 8.11 2.83
C ILE A 121 18.78 8.03 3.62
N GLU A 122 18.21 9.17 4.01
CA GLU A 122 16.98 9.22 4.82
C GLU A 122 15.76 8.85 3.98
N LEU A 123 15.63 9.41 2.79
CA LEU A 123 14.57 9.03 1.85
C LEU A 123 14.67 7.56 1.47
N VAL A 124 15.87 7.04 1.20
CA VAL A 124 16.06 5.62 0.90
C VAL A 124 15.62 4.75 2.08
N ARG A 125 15.97 5.14 3.32
CA ARG A 125 15.57 4.41 4.52
C ARG A 125 14.05 4.43 4.70
N LEU A 126 13.39 5.58 4.52
CA LEU A 126 11.93 5.71 4.58
C LEU A 126 11.27 4.73 3.59
N LEU A 127 11.68 4.75 2.32
CA LEU A 127 11.12 3.85 1.30
C LEU A 127 11.40 2.37 1.58
N GLN A 128 12.55 2.06 2.21
CA GLN A 128 12.87 0.68 2.61
C GLN A 128 12.00 0.19 3.77
N ASN A 129 11.64 1.07 4.71
CA ASN A 129 10.72 0.74 5.80
C ASN A 129 9.33 0.43 5.24
N ASN A 130 8.78 1.30 4.38
CA ASN A 130 7.47 1.05 3.75
C ASN A 130 7.49 -0.26 2.94
N LEU A 131 8.55 -0.49 2.14
CA LEU A 131 8.72 -1.74 1.40
C LEU A 131 8.70 -2.99 2.30
N PHE A 132 9.30 -2.89 3.50
CA PHE A 132 9.30 -4.00 4.45
C PHE A 132 7.90 -4.25 5.02
N ASP A 133 7.14 -3.19 5.30
CA ASP A 133 5.74 -3.30 5.73
C ASP A 133 4.89 -3.98 4.64
N GLU A 134 5.05 -3.64 3.36
CA GLU A 134 4.31 -4.31 2.27
C GLU A 134 4.63 -5.81 2.16
N ASP A 135 5.87 -6.19 2.46
CA ASP A 135 6.28 -7.60 2.51
C ASP A 135 5.57 -8.33 3.67
N LEU A 136 5.46 -7.69 4.84
CA LEU A 136 4.73 -8.22 5.99
C LEU A 136 3.22 -8.32 5.72
N HIS A 137 2.62 -7.30 5.10
CA HIS A 137 1.22 -7.31 4.67
C HIS A 137 0.96 -8.49 3.72
N THR A 138 1.79 -8.61 2.69
CA THR A 138 1.75 -9.71 1.72
C THR A 138 1.86 -11.08 2.40
N ALA A 139 2.83 -11.25 3.30
CA ALA A 139 3.07 -12.51 4.01
C ALA A 139 1.85 -12.90 4.86
N TRP A 140 1.24 -11.93 5.56
CA TRP A 140 0.03 -12.16 6.33
C TRP A 140 -1.14 -12.59 5.43
N PHE A 141 -1.38 -11.89 4.31
CA PHE A 141 -2.44 -12.23 3.37
C PHE A 141 -2.27 -13.64 2.79
N GLN A 142 -1.05 -14.01 2.39
CA GLN A 142 -0.75 -15.33 1.86
C GLN A 142 -1.01 -16.43 2.88
N ARG A 143 -0.55 -16.23 4.13
CA ARG A 143 -0.77 -17.18 5.22
C ARG A 143 -2.26 -17.34 5.54
N LYS A 144 -3.01 -16.24 5.61
CA LYS A 144 -4.47 -16.28 5.85
C LYS A 144 -5.18 -16.99 4.69
N LEU A 145 -4.84 -16.69 3.45
CA LEU A 145 -5.41 -17.34 2.27
C LEU A 145 -5.16 -18.86 2.28
N ALA A 146 -3.94 -19.29 2.61
CA ALA A 146 -3.60 -20.71 2.75
C ALA A 146 -4.43 -21.39 3.86
N SER A 147 -4.63 -20.72 4.99
CA SER A 147 -5.45 -21.24 6.10
C SER A 147 -6.94 -21.43 5.75
N ILE A 148 -7.46 -20.68 4.77
CA ILE A 148 -8.84 -20.81 4.30
C ILE A 148 -8.97 -21.99 3.33
N LYS A 149 -7.96 -22.23 2.49
CA LYS A 149 -7.96 -23.35 1.53
C LYS A 149 -7.80 -24.73 2.18
N ASN A 150 -7.20 -24.78 3.36
CA ASN A 150 -6.94 -26.01 4.11
C ASN A 150 -8.08 -26.37 5.09
N LYS A 151 -9.23 -25.70 4.97
CA LYS A 151 -10.48 -26.02 5.67
C LYS A 151 -11.49 -26.59 4.69
#